data_AF-A0A1Q7GZX9-F1
#
_entry.id   AF-A0A1Q7GZX9-F1
#
_cell.length_a   1.000
_cell.length_b   1.000
_cell.length_c   1.000
_cell.angle_alpha   90.00
_cell.angle_beta   90.00
_cell.angle_gamma   90.00
#
_symmetry.space_group_name_H-M   'P 1'
#
loop_
_entity.id
_entity.type
_entity.pdbx_description
1 polymer ?
#
loop_
_entity_poly.entity_id
_entity_poly.type
_entity_poly.pdbx_seq_one_letter_code
_entity_poly.pdbx_strand_id
1 'polypeptide(L)'
;MEPELVSRARGALLALVAGNQLGVPTEHLGTPEAIRKQFPAGVTDLAPPPQNSPYDDDAAMALLFGESLLAARGFDAADVARSWVKWMKVDGRGIGNTTKRALTLIDRGKEPWATAASCAASPPPCAITMTWIV
;
A
#
# COMPACT_ATOMS: atom_id res chain seq x y z
N MET A 1 -20.29 -17.26 -10.36
CA MET A 1 -19.34 -16.15 -10.65
C MET A 1 -18.65 -16.50 -11.94
N GLU A 2 -18.62 -15.60 -12.92
CA GLU A 2 -18.03 -15.89 -14.23
C GLU A 2 -16.53 -16.24 -14.10
N PRO A 3 -16.05 -17.37 -14.65
CA PRO A 3 -14.66 -17.80 -14.50
C PRO A 3 -13.63 -16.75 -14.93
N GLU A 4 -13.94 -16.00 -15.98
CA GLU A 4 -13.09 -14.91 -16.48
C GLU A 4 -12.96 -13.76 -15.47
N LEU A 5 -14.05 -13.38 -14.80
CA LEU A 5 -14.04 -12.35 -13.77
C LEU A 5 -13.17 -12.76 -12.58
N VAL A 6 -13.28 -14.02 -12.13
CA VAL A 6 -12.44 -14.57 -11.06
C VAL A 6 -10.96 -14.52 -11.46
N SER A 7 -10.65 -14.91 -12.70
CA SER A 7 -9.28 -14.89 -13.21
C SER A 7 -8.71 -13.47 -13.22
N ARG A 8 -9.49 -12.48 -13.68
CA ARG A 8 -9.08 -11.07 -13.71
C ARG A 8 -8.90 -10.50 -12.30
N ALA A 9 -9.80 -10.80 -11.38
CA ALA A 9 -9.70 -10.35 -9.99
C ALA A 9 -8.45 -10.92 -9.30
N ARG A 10 -8.16 -12.21 -9.48
CA ARG A 10 -6.92 -12.82 -8.98
C ARG A 10 -5.68 -12.21 -9.62
N GLY A 11 -5.70 -12.04 -10.94
CA GLY A 11 -4.62 -11.41 -11.69
C GLY A 11 -4.33 -9.99 -11.20
N ALA A 12 -5.35 -9.19 -10.92
CA ALA A 12 -5.20 -7.84 -10.39
C ALA A 12 -4.52 -7.82 -9.02
N LEU A 13 -4.92 -8.69 -8.09
CA LEU A 13 -4.30 -8.74 -6.76
C LEU A 13 -2.86 -9.24 -6.82
N LEU A 14 -2.59 -10.27 -7.63
CA LEU A 14 -1.22 -10.79 -7.83
C LEU A 14 -0.32 -9.74 -8.49
N ALA A 15 -0.83 -9.03 -9.50
CA ALA A 15 -0.09 -7.97 -10.19
C ALA A 15 0.19 -6.77 -9.27
N LEU A 16 -0.73 -6.44 -8.35
CA LEU A 16 -0.49 -5.42 -7.33
C LEU A 16 0.68 -5.79 -6.42
N VAL A 17 0.68 -7.02 -5.87
CA VAL A 17 1.75 -7.47 -4.97
C VAL A 17 3.09 -7.61 -5.70
N ALA A 18 3.09 -8.22 -6.88
CA ALA A 18 4.31 -8.39 -7.67
C ALA A 18 4.85 -7.05 -8.20
N GLY A 19 3.98 -6.17 -8.70
CA GLY A 19 4.34 -4.85 -9.20
C GLY A 19 4.92 -3.96 -8.10
N ASN A 20 4.30 -3.95 -6.91
CA ASN A 20 4.84 -3.25 -5.75
C ASN A 20 6.27 -3.73 -5.42
N GLN A 21 6.45 -5.05 -5.28
CA GLN A 21 7.75 -5.61 -4.90
C GLN A 21 8.83 -5.45 -5.98
N LEU A 22 8.45 -5.39 -7.27
CA LEU A 22 9.35 -5.00 -8.37
C LEU A 22 9.71 -3.51 -8.31
N GLY A 23 8.81 -2.65 -7.82
CA GLY A 23 9.02 -1.20 -7.72
C GLY A 23 9.99 -0.80 -6.61
N VAL A 24 9.94 -1.48 -5.46
CA VAL A 24 10.73 -1.17 -4.25
C VAL A 24 12.20 -0.79 -4.52
N PRO A 25 12.99 -1.55 -5.32
CA PRO A 25 14.40 -1.22 -5.54
C PRO A 25 14.64 0.11 -6.28
N THR A 26 13.60 0.71 -6.85
CA THR A 26 13.67 1.92 -7.66
C THR A 26 13.22 3.19 -6.94
N GLU A 27 12.53 3.08 -5.80
CA GLU A 27 11.83 4.18 -5.12
C GLU A 27 12.74 5.36 -4.72
N HIS A 28 14.02 5.10 -4.47
CA HIS A 28 14.99 6.13 -4.07
C HIS A 28 15.86 6.66 -5.22
N LEU A 29 15.66 6.18 -6.44
CA LEU A 29 16.47 6.58 -7.59
C LEU A 29 16.02 7.91 -8.19
N GLY A 30 14.75 8.29 -8.01
CA GLY A 30 14.23 9.64 -8.26
C GLY A 30 14.15 10.09 -9.73
N THR A 31 14.81 9.40 -10.68
CA THR A 31 14.69 9.67 -12.12
C THR A 31 14.71 8.39 -12.97
N PRO A 32 14.02 8.38 -14.13
CA PRO A 32 14.10 7.27 -15.08
C PRO A 32 15.52 6.99 -15.58
N GLU A 33 16.40 8.00 -15.67
CA GLU A 33 17.81 7.84 -16.04
C GLU A 33 18.59 7.07 -14.97
N ALA A 34 18.36 7.38 -13.69
CA ALA A 34 18.99 6.69 -12.58
C ALA A 34 18.53 5.23 -12.50
N ILE A 35 17.23 4.98 -12.70
CA ILE A 35 16.67 3.62 -12.78
C ILE A 35 17.32 2.83 -13.92
N ARG A 36 17.37 3.38 -15.14
CA ARG A 36 18.02 2.72 -16.29
C ARG A 36 19.51 2.48 -16.08
N LYS A 37 20.21 3.39 -15.39
CA LYS A 37 21.62 3.23 -15.05
C LYS A 37 21.85 2.10 -14.04
N GLN A 38 20.99 1.98 -13.03
CA GLN A 38 21.09 0.95 -12.00
C GLN A 38 20.61 -0.42 -12.50
N PHE A 39 19.59 -0.43 -13.36
CA PHE A 39 18.96 -1.62 -13.92
C PHE A 39 19.00 -1.60 -15.46
N PRO A 40 20.19 -1.76 -16.07
CA PRO A 40 20.36 -1.65 -17.53
C PRO A 40 19.62 -2.74 -18.32
N ALA A 41 19.32 -3.88 -17.69
CA ALA A 41 18.50 -4.96 -18.26
C ALA A 41 17.01 -4.88 -17.86
N GLY A 42 16.60 -3.80 -17.18
CA GLY A 42 15.29 -3.69 -16.54
C GLY A 42 15.22 -4.38 -15.17
N VAL A 43 14.16 -4.07 -14.42
CA VAL A 43 13.89 -4.71 -13.13
C VAL A 43 13.12 -6.00 -13.40
N THR A 44 13.79 -7.13 -13.19
CA THR A 44 13.26 -8.46 -13.53
C THR A 44 13.15 -9.39 -12.33
N ASP A 45 13.94 -9.14 -11.29
CA ASP A 45 13.97 -9.93 -10.07
C ASP A 45 13.28 -9.21 -8.91
N LEU A 46 12.54 -9.96 -8.11
CA LEU A 46 12.00 -9.47 -6.85
C LEU A 46 13.13 -9.32 -5.83
N ALA A 47 13.31 -8.11 -5.30
CA ALA A 47 14.23 -7.92 -4.19
C ALA A 47 13.73 -8.70 -2.96
N PRO A 48 14.63 -9.38 -2.22
CA PRO A 48 14.24 -10.10 -1.01
C PRO A 48 13.70 -9.10 0.02
N PRO A 49 12.54 -9.39 0.65
CA PRO A 49 12.02 -8.52 1.70
C PRO A 49 12.89 -8.61 2.97
N PRO A 50 12.93 -7.56 3.80
CA PRO A 50 13.55 -7.63 5.12
C PRO A 50 12.92 -8.70 6.02
N GLN A 51 13.69 -9.18 6.99
CA GLN A 51 13.19 -10.14 7.98
C GLN A 51 12.01 -9.54 8.75
N ASN A 52 10.91 -10.29 8.85
CA ASN A 52 9.65 -9.89 9.52
C ASN A 52 8.91 -8.69 8.87
N SER A 53 9.28 -8.27 7.66
CA SER A 53 8.60 -7.20 6.91
C SER A 53 8.43 -7.64 5.44
N PRO A 54 7.55 -8.64 5.19
CA PRO A 54 7.46 -9.32 3.90
C PRO A 54 6.89 -8.45 2.77
N TYR A 55 6.18 -7.36 3.11
CA TYR A 55 5.46 -6.54 2.14
C TYR A 55 5.77 -5.05 2.36
N ASP A 56 5.87 -4.32 1.26
CA ASP A 56 5.85 -2.85 1.25
C ASP A 56 4.40 -2.32 1.34
N ASP A 57 4.21 -1.01 1.53
CA ASP A 57 2.95 -0.43 2.02
C ASP A 57 1.73 -0.72 1.12
N ASP A 58 1.87 -0.55 -0.19
CA ASP A 58 0.80 -0.83 -1.18
C ASP A 58 0.29 -2.28 -1.07
N ALA A 59 1.20 -3.26 -0.92
CA ALA A 59 0.84 -4.67 -0.79
C ALA A 59 0.27 -4.99 0.60
N ALA A 60 0.91 -4.50 1.67
CA ALA A 60 0.47 -4.74 3.04
C ALA A 60 -0.95 -4.19 3.27
N MET A 61 -1.20 -2.94 2.85
CA MET A 61 -2.48 -2.29 3.03
C MET A 61 -3.59 -2.93 2.19
N ALA A 62 -3.30 -3.33 0.95
CA ALA A 62 -4.27 -4.03 0.09
C ALA A 62 -4.67 -5.41 0.64
N LEU A 63 -3.71 -6.17 1.18
CA LEU A 63 -3.99 -7.47 1.79
C LEU A 63 -4.84 -7.32 3.06
N LEU A 64 -4.49 -6.40 3.96
CA LEU A 64 -5.27 -6.12 5.17
C LEU A 64 -6.69 -5.62 4.83
N PHE A 65 -6.83 -4.84 3.76
CA PHE A 65 -8.13 -4.42 3.26
C PHE A 65 -8.97 -5.63 2.81
N GLY A 66 -8.39 -6.54 2.03
CA GLY A 66 -9.04 -7.77 1.60
C GLY A 66 -9.45 -8.67 2.79
N GLU A 67 -8.58 -8.83 3.78
CA GLU A 67 -8.87 -9.58 5.00
C GLU A 67 -10.05 -8.99 5.78
N SER A 68 -10.08 -7.65 5.93
CA SER A 68 -11.17 -6.94 6.58
C SER A 68 -12.50 -7.14 5.84
N LEU A 69 -12.51 -7.04 4.50
CA LEU A 69 -13.69 -7.29 3.68
C LEU A 69 -14.26 -8.71 3.89
N LEU A 70 -13.37 -9.71 3.96
CA LEU A 70 -13.75 -11.10 4.19
C LEU A 70 -14.32 -11.31 5.60
N ALA A 71 -13.68 -10.71 6.61
CA ALA A 71 -14.10 -10.82 8.01
C ALA A 71 -15.46 -10.14 8.25
N ALA A 72 -15.66 -8.94 7.71
CA ALA A 72 -16.90 -8.17 7.87
C ALA A 72 -18.02 -8.63 6.91
N ARG A 73 -17.73 -9.49 5.93
CA ARG A 73 -18.64 -9.85 4.80
C ARG A 73 -19.18 -8.61 4.08
N GLY A 74 -18.35 -7.58 3.96
CA GLY A 74 -18.73 -6.25 3.49
C GLY A 74 -17.67 -5.23 3.86
N PHE A 75 -17.96 -3.96 3.63
CA PHE A 75 -17.04 -2.87 3.95
C PHE A 75 -17.32 -2.31 5.35
N ASP A 76 -16.33 -2.45 6.24
CA ASP A 76 -16.29 -1.79 7.55
C ASP A 76 -15.05 -0.87 7.60
N ALA A 77 -15.27 0.43 7.46
CA ALA A 77 -14.21 1.42 7.46
C ALA A 77 -13.42 1.46 8.79
N ALA A 78 -14.07 1.19 9.92
CA ALA A 78 -13.42 1.21 11.22
C ALA A 78 -12.51 -0.03 11.38
N ASP A 79 -12.91 -1.17 10.84
CA ASP A 79 -12.10 -2.39 10.85
C ASP A 79 -10.85 -2.29 9.98
N VAL A 80 -11.01 -1.77 8.77
CA VAL A 80 -9.88 -1.46 7.86
C VAL A 80 -8.89 -0.51 8.55
N ALA A 81 -9.40 0.58 9.13
CA ALA A 81 -8.57 1.58 9.78
C ALA A 81 -7.80 0.99 10.99
N ARG A 82 -8.46 0.19 11.83
CA ARG A 82 -7.81 -0.50 12.96
C ARG A 82 -6.71 -1.46 12.48
N SER A 83 -6.96 -2.20 11.41
CA SER A 83 -6.00 -3.16 10.84
C SER A 83 -4.77 -2.45 10.31
N TRP A 84 -4.93 -1.34 9.59
CA TRP A 84 -3.81 -0.51 9.13
C TRP A 84 -3.05 0.16 10.28
N VAL A 85 -3.74 0.68 11.31
CA VAL A 85 -3.08 1.22 12.51
C VAL A 85 -2.24 0.15 13.20
N LYS A 86 -2.77 -1.08 13.33
CA LYS A 86 -2.03 -2.21 13.92
C LYS A 86 -0.78 -2.53 13.11
N TRP A 87 -0.89 -2.62 11.78
CA TRP A 87 0.25 -2.86 10.91
C TRP A 87 1.29 -1.74 10.99
N MET A 88 0.88 -0.47 10.94
CA MET A 88 1.79 0.69 11.06
C MET A 88 2.61 0.64 12.36
N LYS A 89 2.06 0.12 13.46
CA LYS A 89 2.75 0.00 14.75
C LYS A 89 3.77 -1.14 14.80
N VAL A 90 3.56 -2.20 14.04
CA VAL A 90 4.37 -3.42 14.07
C VAL A 90 5.47 -3.40 13.00
N ASP A 91 5.12 -2.90 11.81
CA ASP A 91 5.98 -2.93 10.62
C ASP A 91 5.99 -1.54 9.97
N GLY A 92 4.91 -1.16 9.27
CA GLY A 92 4.78 0.16 8.67
C GLY A 92 5.84 0.48 7.62
N ARG A 93 6.51 -0.54 7.06
CA ARG A 93 7.44 -0.37 5.95
C ARG A 93 6.77 0.32 4.77
N GLY A 94 7.49 1.22 4.11
CA GLY A 94 7.00 1.97 2.94
C GLY A 94 6.04 3.11 3.25
N ILE A 95 5.47 3.17 4.47
CA ILE A 95 4.33 4.04 4.73
C ILE A 95 4.62 5.52 4.43
N GLY A 96 3.86 6.07 3.49
CA GLY A 96 3.91 7.49 3.16
C GLY A 96 3.56 8.38 4.37
N ASN A 97 4.19 9.56 4.45
CA ASN A 97 3.99 10.53 5.55
C ASN A 97 2.52 10.89 5.78
N THR A 98 1.77 11.02 4.70
CA THR A 98 0.35 11.35 4.71
C THR A 98 -0.49 10.24 5.32
N THR A 99 -0.28 8.99 4.87
CA THR A 99 -0.94 7.81 5.44
C THR A 99 -0.58 7.64 6.91
N LYS A 100 0.71 7.78 7.25
CA LYS A 100 1.19 7.72 8.63
C LYS A 100 0.52 8.76 9.53
N ARG A 101 0.36 10.00 9.05
CA ARG A 101 -0.34 11.07 9.77
C ARG A 101 -1.80 10.71 10.00
N ALA A 102 -2.49 10.23 8.97
CA ALA A 102 -3.89 9.82 9.08
C ALA A 102 -4.08 8.69 10.10
N LEU A 103 -3.29 7.62 9.99
CA LEU A 103 -3.34 6.49 10.91
C LEU A 103 -2.97 6.89 12.35
N THR A 104 -2.03 7.82 12.53
CA THR A 104 -1.70 8.36 13.87
C THR A 104 -2.87 9.13 14.49
N LEU A 105 -3.62 9.89 13.70
CA LEU A 105 -4.80 10.60 14.18
C LEU A 105 -5.93 9.63 14.54
N ILE A 106 -6.13 8.59 13.72
CA ILE A 106 -7.10 7.52 13.99
C ILE A 106 -6.72 6.78 15.27
N ASP A 107 -5.45 6.47 15.48
CA ASP A 107 -4.95 5.84 16.71
C ASP A 107 -5.21 6.69 17.96
N ARG A 108 -5.29 8.02 17.80
CA ARG A 108 -5.66 8.97 18.85
C ARG A 108 -7.17 9.15 19.02
N GLY A 109 -7.98 8.30 18.39
CA GLY A 109 -9.44 8.30 18.51
C GLY A 109 -10.16 9.28 17.58
N LYS A 110 -9.52 9.74 16.50
CA LYS A 110 -10.23 10.52 15.47
C LYS A 110 -10.97 9.59 14.52
N GLU A 111 -12.17 9.99 14.13
CA GLU A 111 -12.97 9.26 13.15
C GLU A 111 -12.22 9.09 11.81
N PRO A 112 -12.16 7.87 11.24
CA PRO A 112 -11.37 7.59 10.04
C PRO A 112 -11.68 8.48 8.84
N TRP A 113 -12.97 8.71 8.56
CA TRP A 113 -13.39 9.46 7.38
C TRP A 113 -13.01 10.95 7.46
N ALA A 114 -13.26 11.57 8.61
CA ALA A 114 -12.89 12.97 8.85
C ALA A 114 -11.37 13.17 8.77
N THR A 115 -10.61 12.18 9.24
CA THR A 115 -9.15 12.20 9.23
C THR A 115 -8.60 12.08 7.80
N ALA A 116 -9.12 11.14 7.01
CA ALA A 116 -8.72 10.96 5.61
C ALA A 116 -8.97 12.23 4.80
N ALA A 117 -10.15 12.85 4.94
CA ALA A 117 -10.49 14.10 4.27
C ALA A 117 -9.56 15.27 4.67
N SER A 118 -9.24 15.40 5.96
CA SER A 118 -8.34 16.46 6.45
C SER A 118 -6.91 16.30 5.96
N CYS A 119 -6.41 15.07 5.86
CA CYS A 119 -5.07 14.80 5.32
C CYS A 119 -5.04 15.07 3.81
N ALA A 120 -6.11 14.72 3.08
CA ALA A 120 -6.24 14.97 1.63
C ALA A 120 -6.25 16.44 1.24
N ALA A 121 -6.77 17.30 2.13
CA ALA A 121 -6.77 18.74 1.93
C ALA A 121 -5.42 19.42 2.28
N SER A 122 -4.45 18.70 2.83
CA SER A 122 -3.12 19.25 3.16
C SER A 122 -2.15 19.06 1.99
N PRO A 123 -1.41 20.09 1.52
CA PRO A 123 -0.39 19.90 0.50
C PRO A 123 0.83 19.10 1.02
N PRO A 124 1.41 18.20 0.21
CA PRO A 124 0.99 17.76 -1.12
C PRO A 124 -0.21 16.77 -1.08
N PRO A 125 -1.09 16.76 -2.10
CA PRO A 125 -2.36 16.03 -2.07
C PRO A 125 -2.20 14.51 -1.89
N CYS A 126 -3.10 13.93 -1.10
CA CYS A 126 -3.27 12.50 -0.90
C CYS A 126 -3.56 11.75 -2.20
N ALA A 127 -2.77 10.72 -2.51
CA ALA A 127 -3.39 9.44 -2.83
C ALA A 127 -3.12 8.50 -1.66
N ILE A 128 -4.17 7.86 -1.15
CA ILE A 128 -4.08 6.81 -0.12
C ILE A 128 -3.73 5.45 -0.74
N THR A 129 -3.57 5.40 -2.07
CA THR A 129 -3.06 4.24 -2.81
C THR A 129 -2.37 4.76 -4.07
N MET A 130 -1.16 4.28 -4.36
CA MET A 130 -0.39 4.55 -5.59
C MET A 130 0.00 6.03 -5.81
N THR A 131 1.08 6.50 -5.19
CA THR A 131 1.76 7.71 -5.69
C THR A 131 3.28 7.60 -5.64
N TRP A 132 3.85 6.45 -5.99
CA TRP A 132 5.28 6.36 -6.36
C TRP A 132 5.53 5.24 -7.38
N ILE A 133 4.76 5.21 -8.47
CA ILE A 133 5.18 4.56 -9.73
C ILE A 133 4.82 5.50 -10.88
N VAL A 134 5.52 6.64 -10.99
CA VAL A 134 6.06 7.22 -12.23
C VAL A 134 7.20 8.17 -11.87
#